data_AF-A0AAN7A3P4-F1
#
_entry.id   AF-A0AAN7A3P4-F1
#
_cell.length_a   1.000
_cell.length_b   1.000
_cell.length_c   1.000
_cell.angle_alpha   90.00
_cell.angle_beta   90.00
_cell.angle_gamma   90.00
#
_symmetry.space_group_name_H-M   'P 1'
#
loop_
_entity.id
_entity.type
_entity.pdbx_description
1 polymer ?
#
loop_
_entity_poly.entity_id
_entity_poly.type
_entity_poly.pdbx_seq_one_letter_code
_entity_poly.pdbx_strand_id
1 'polypeptide(L)'
;MSTPVPLTVSYTSSNNAPFTVSLPQTTPTPISTSTNAVEAKQQYLSQLRQSVLSFQDRVNKELTSRMEEDNARAGTAANGADNKEEENYGEEVVEED
;
A
#
# COMPACT_ATOMS: atom_id res chain seq x y z
N MET A 1 0.25 1.71 34.43
CA MET A 1 0.25 1.01 33.12
C MET A 1 0.59 2.03 32.05
N SER A 2 1.41 1.68 31.06
CA SER A 2 1.73 2.61 29.96
C SER A 2 0.57 2.67 28.97
N THR A 3 0.35 3.82 28.32
CA THR A 3 -0.71 3.99 27.33
C THR A 3 -0.45 3.12 26.10
N PRO A 4 -1.46 2.43 25.54
CA PRO A 4 -1.30 1.66 24.32
C PRO A 4 -0.84 2.57 23.17
N VAL A 5 0.21 2.16 22.46
CA VAL A 5 0.75 2.90 21.31
C VAL A 5 0.23 2.25 20.03
N PRO A 6 -0.41 2.99 19.11
CA PRO A 6 -0.90 2.42 17.86
C PRO A 6 0.26 2.00 16.95
N LEU A 7 0.09 0.89 16.22
CA LEU A 7 1.01 0.48 15.16
C LEU A 7 0.68 1.29 13.91
N THR A 8 1.64 2.09 13.44
CA THR A 8 1.44 2.97 12.29
C THR A 8 2.46 2.70 11.21
N VAL A 9 2.04 2.74 9.95
CA VAL A 9 2.94 2.72 8.79
C VAL A 9 2.45 3.72 7.76
N SER A 10 3.41 4.36 7.12
CA SER A 10 3.20 5.34 6.06
C SER A 10 3.89 4.87 4.79
N TYR A 11 3.19 4.99 3.67
CA TYR A 11 3.71 4.76 2.33
C TYR A 11 3.76 6.09 1.57
N THR A 12 4.85 6.29 0.85
CA THR A 12 5.04 7.42 -0.05
C THR A 12 5.57 6.94 -1.40
N SER A 13 5.19 7.62 -2.47
CA SER A 13 5.63 7.35 -3.83
C SER A 13 5.64 8.63 -4.64
N SER A 14 6.47 8.68 -5.68
CA SER A 14 6.48 9.79 -6.64
C SER A 14 5.29 9.74 -7.60
N ASN A 15 4.69 8.57 -7.82
CA ASN A 15 3.68 8.33 -8.85
C ASN A 15 2.29 8.04 -8.29
N ASN A 16 2.23 7.69 -6.99
CA ASN A 16 1.01 7.29 -6.30
C ASN A 16 0.81 8.11 -5.02
N ALA A 17 -0.44 8.46 -4.69
CA ALA A 17 -0.77 9.27 -3.52
C ALA A 17 -0.33 8.58 -2.21
N PRO A 18 0.21 9.32 -1.22
CA PRO A 18 0.64 8.69 0.03
C PRO A 18 -0.55 8.09 0.78
N PHE A 19 -0.30 7.05 1.56
CA PHE A 19 -1.31 6.50 2.47
C PHE A 19 -0.69 6.11 3.81
N THR A 20 -1.51 6.16 4.85
CA THR A 20 -1.11 5.81 6.22
C THR A 20 -2.13 4.84 6.79
N VAL A 21 -1.66 3.75 7.38
CA VAL A 21 -2.50 2.83 8.15
C VAL A 21 -2.09 2.95 9.61
N SER A 22 -3.08 3.18 10.47
CA SER A 22 -2.90 3.17 11.92
C SER A 22 -3.82 2.11 12.52
N LEU A 23 -3.23 1.16 13.25
CA LEU A 23 -3.94 0.10 13.96
C LEU A 23 -3.84 0.35 15.46
N PRO A 24 -4.97 0.59 16.16
CA PRO A 24 -4.94 0.79 17.60
C PRO A 24 -4.48 -0.49 18.30
N GLN A 25 -3.63 -0.33 19.32
CA GLN A 25 -3.36 -1.37 20.30
C GLN A 25 -4.32 -1.18 21.48
N THR A 26 -4.85 -2.26 22.04
CA THR A 26 -5.72 -2.20 23.23
C THR A 26 -5.00 -2.70 24.47
N THR A 27 -3.93 -3.49 24.28
CA THR A 27 -3.07 -3.96 25.36
C THR A 27 -2.06 -2.87 25.72
N PRO A 28 -1.94 -2.52 27.01
CA PRO A 28 -0.91 -1.59 27.46
C PRO A 28 0.47 -2.21 27.30
N THR A 29 1.47 -1.38 27.05
CA THR A 29 2.86 -1.83 26.93
C THR A 29 3.31 -2.44 28.26
N PRO A 30 3.77 -3.71 28.27
CA PRO A 30 4.14 -4.40 29.50
C PRO A 30 5.33 -3.72 30.17
N ILE A 31 5.18 -3.38 31.45
CA ILE A 31 6.28 -2.85 32.27
C ILE A 31 6.88 -4.01 33.06
N SER A 32 8.21 -4.16 32.97
CA SER A 32 8.96 -5.31 33.52
C SER A 32 8.86 -5.48 35.05
N THR A 33 8.33 -4.50 35.77
CA THR A 33 8.21 -4.47 37.24
C THR A 33 6.85 -4.94 37.76
N SER A 34 5.94 -5.42 36.89
CA SER A 34 4.61 -5.87 37.31
C SER A 34 4.57 -7.34 37.71
N THR A 35 3.74 -7.68 38.70
CA THR A 35 3.57 -9.05 39.23
C THR A 35 3.12 -10.05 38.16
N ASN A 36 2.44 -9.57 37.11
CA ASN A 36 1.95 -10.37 35.98
C ASN A 36 2.67 -10.02 34.66
N ALA A 37 3.95 -9.62 34.73
CA ALA A 37 4.71 -9.14 33.58
C ALA A 37 4.74 -10.12 32.40
N VAL A 38 4.79 -11.43 32.67
CA VAL A 38 4.82 -12.48 31.64
C VAL A 38 3.50 -12.56 30.87
N GLU A 39 2.36 -12.63 31.58
CA GLU A 39 1.03 -12.68 30.95
C GLU A 39 0.73 -11.41 30.16
N ALA A 40 1.03 -10.24 30.74
CA ALA A 40 0.87 -8.95 30.06
C ALA A 40 1.73 -8.87 28.79
N LYS A 41 2.96 -9.38 28.84
CA LYS A 41 3.83 -9.46 27.66
C LYS A 41 3.30 -10.41 26.60
N GLN A 42 2.77 -11.56 27.00
CA GLN A 42 2.22 -12.54 26.07
C GLN A 42 0.97 -12.01 25.36
N GLN A 43 0.07 -11.34 26.10
CA GLN A 43 -1.10 -10.68 25.51
C GLN A 43 -0.71 -9.56 24.55
N TYR A 44 0.22 -8.70 24.96
CA TYR A 44 0.74 -7.62 24.12
C TYR A 44 1.37 -8.14 22.81
N LEU A 45 2.25 -9.14 22.91
CA LEU A 45 2.90 -9.72 21.72
C LEU A 45 1.91 -10.46 20.82
N SER A 46 0.90 -11.13 21.39
CA SER A 46 -0.16 -11.77 20.62
C SER A 46 -0.97 -10.75 19.81
N GLN A 47 -1.38 -9.65 20.45
CA GLN A 47 -2.10 -8.58 19.76
C GLN A 47 -1.22 -7.92 18.70
N LEU A 48 0.03 -7.59 19.04
CA LEU A 48 0.97 -6.99 18.09
C LEU A 48 1.15 -7.87 16.86
N ARG A 49 1.30 -9.19 17.04
CA ARG A 49 1.42 -10.14 15.93
C ARG A 49 0.18 -10.11 15.02
N GLN A 50 -1.02 -10.11 15.61
CA GLN A 50 -2.27 -10.02 14.84
C GLN A 50 -2.37 -8.69 14.08
N SER A 51 -2.01 -7.58 14.72
CA SER A 51 -1.96 -6.26 14.08
C SER A 51 -0.99 -6.23 12.90
N VAL A 52 0.19 -6.84 13.05
CA VAL A 52 1.17 -6.94 11.95
C VAL A 52 0.64 -7.77 10.78
N LEU A 53 -0.05 -8.88 11.04
CA LEU A 53 -0.66 -9.69 9.98
C LEU A 53 -1.78 -8.93 9.25
N SER A 54 -2.66 -8.26 10.00
CA SER A 54 -3.70 -7.41 9.41
C SER A 54 -3.11 -6.25 8.60
N PHE A 55 -2.01 -5.68 9.10
CA PHE A 55 -1.30 -4.62 8.42
C PHE A 55 -0.71 -5.10 7.08
N GLN A 56 -0.04 -6.25 7.08
CA GLN A 56 0.51 -6.87 5.87
C GLN A 56 -0.57 -7.10 4.81
N ASP A 57 -1.71 -7.68 5.20
CA ASP A 57 -2.83 -7.93 4.29
C ASP A 57 -3.35 -6.63 3.67
N ARG A 58 -3.54 -5.57 4.48
CA ARG A 58 -4.00 -4.26 4.00
C ARG A 58 -3.01 -3.62 3.02
N VAL A 59 -1.72 -3.62 3.34
CA VAL A 59 -0.70 -3.04 2.46
C VAL A 59 -0.61 -3.82 1.15
N ASN A 60 -0.61 -5.14 1.21
CA ASN A 60 -0.54 -5.95 0.01
C ASN A 60 -1.73 -5.65 -0.92
N LYS A 61 -2.95 -5.61 -0.38
CA LYS A 61 -4.15 -5.26 -1.16
C LYS A 61 -4.05 -3.88 -1.79
N GLU A 62 -3.64 -2.87 -1.01
CA GLU A 62 -3.49 -1.49 -1.50
C GLU A 62 -2.44 -1.39 -2.60
N LEU A 63 -1.27 -2.00 -2.41
CA LEU A 63 -0.20 -1.99 -3.41
C LEU A 63 -0.59 -2.77 -4.67
N THR A 64 -1.27 -3.91 -4.53
CA THR A 64 -1.77 -4.66 -5.69
C THR A 64 -2.79 -3.86 -6.49
N SER A 65 -3.77 -3.20 -5.84
CA SER A 65 -4.72 -2.31 -6.52
C SER A 65 -4.01 -1.22 -7.32
N ARG A 66 -2.99 -0.59 -6.73
CA ARG A 66 -2.21 0.46 -7.40
C ARG A 66 -1.37 -0.07 -8.56
N MET A 67 -0.84 -1.28 -8.46
CA MET A 67 -0.15 -1.92 -9.58
C MET A 67 -1.11 -2.17 -10.76
N GLU A 68 -2.35 -2.57 -10.48
CA GLU A 68 -3.38 -2.75 -11.50
C GLU A 68 -3.77 -1.42 -12.16
N GLU A 69 -3.96 -0.37 -11.36
CA GLU A 69 -4.20 1.00 -11.83
C GLU A 69 -3.05 1.56 -12.68
N ASP A 70 -1.80 1.33 -12.24
CA ASP A 70 -0.60 1.77 -12.97
C ASP A 70 -0.46 1.00 -14.29
N ASN A 71 -0.74 -0.30 -14.30
CA ASN A 71 -0.73 -1.11 -15.52
C ASN A 71 -1.81 -0.67 -16.51
N ALA A 72 -3.03 -0.37 -16.03
CA ALA A 72 -4.09 0.17 -16.85
C ALA A 72 -3.70 1.53 -17.46
N ARG A 73 -3.08 2.42 -16.67
CA ARG A 73 -2.58 3.71 -17.15
C ARG A 73 -1.51 3.54 -18.22
N ALA A 74 -0.55 2.63 -18.01
CA ALA A 74 0.48 2.32 -19.00
C ALA A 74 -0.12 1.75 -20.29
N GLY A 75 -1.10 0.85 -20.21
CA GLY A 75 -1.82 0.30 -21.36
C GLY A 75 -2.62 1.36 -22.13
N THR A 76 -3.27 2.31 -21.44
CA THR A 76 -3.95 3.43 -22.09
C THR A 76 -2.97 4.41 -22.76
N ALA A 77 -1.79 4.63 -22.17
CA ALA A 77 -0.75 5.46 -22.77
C ALA A 77 -0.18 4.83 -24.05
N ALA A 78 -0.06 3.50 -24.09
CA ALA A 78 0.31 2.76 -25.29
C ALA A 78 -0.79 2.83 -26.38
N ASN A 79 -2.05 2.60 -26.01
CA ASN A 79 -3.19 2.67 -26.95
C ASN A 79 -3.42 4.08 -27.52
N GLY A 80 -3.09 5.15 -26.78
CA GLY A 80 -3.18 6.53 -27.29
C GLY A 80 -2.12 6.87 -28.34
N ALA A 81 -0.96 6.19 -28.32
CA ALA A 81 0.05 6.29 -29.37
C ALA A 81 -0.31 5.39 -30.57
N ASP A 82 -0.77 4.16 -30.29
CA ASP A 82 -1.17 3.18 -31.30
C ASP A 82 -2.36 3.67 -32.15
N ASN A 83 -3.40 4.24 -31.51
CA ASN A 83 -4.56 4.81 -32.22
C ASN A 83 -4.19 6.05 -33.07
N LYS A 84 -3.12 6.77 -32.72
CA LYS A 84 -2.63 7.91 -33.50
C LYS A 84 -1.74 7.45 -34.67
N GLU A 85 -1.05 6.30 -34.54
CA GLU A 85 -0.32 5.65 -35.63
C GLU A 85 -1.27 4.97 -36.64
N GLU A 86 -2.36 4.34 -36.18
CA GLU A 86 -3.36 3.75 -37.08
C GLU A 86 -4.15 4.78 -37.89
N GLU A 87 -4.43 5.98 -37.35
CA GLU A 87 -5.05 7.08 -38.10
C GLU A 87 -4.15 7.64 -39.22
N ASN A 88 -2.83 7.45 -39.15
CA ASN A 88 -1.88 7.88 -40.19
C ASN A 88 -1.69 6.82 -41.29
N TYR A 89 -2.05 5.57 -41.03
CA TYR A 89 -1.85 4.44 -41.96
C TYR A 89 -2.73 4.46 -43.22
N GLY A 90 -3.63 5.45 -43.35
CA GLY A 90 -4.54 5.62 -44.49
C GLY A 90 -4.25 6.82 -45.40
N GLU A 91 -3.23 7.62 -45.09
CA GLU A 91 -2.86 8.79 -45.88
C GLU A 91 -1.46 8.55 -46.48
N GLU A 92 -1.41 7.92 -47.67
CA GLU A 92 -0.15 7.89 -48.42
C GLU A 92 0.22 9.33 -48.76
N VAL A 93 1.18 9.90 -48.03
CA VAL A 93 1.83 11.15 -48.42
C VAL A 93 2.66 10.82 -49.65
N VAL A 94 2.02 10.89 -50.81
CA VAL A 94 2.70 10.97 -52.09
C VAL A 94 3.42 12.33 -52.08
N GLU A 95 4.70 12.32 -51.71
CA GLU A 95 5.59 13.42 -52.06
C GLU A 95 5.75 13.39 -53.60
N GLU A 96 5.04 14.26 -54.31
CA GLU A 96 5.36 14.59 -55.71
C GLU A 96 6.44 15.68 -55.74
N ASP A 97 7.47 15.44 -56.57
CA ASP A 97 8.68 16.26 -56.81
C ASP A 97 8.45 17.76 -57.07
#